data_AF-A0A7C1YV66-F1
#
_entry.id   AF-A0A7C1YV66-F1
#
_cell.length_a   1.000
_cell.length_b   1.000
_cell.length_c   1.000
_cell.angle_alpha   90.00
_cell.angle_beta   90.00
_cell.angle_gamma   90.00
#
_symmetry.space_group_name_H-M   'P 1'
#
loop_
_entity.id
_entity.type
_entity.pdbx_description
1 polymer ?
#
loop_
_entity_poly.entity_id
_entity_poly.type
_entity_poly.pdbx_seq_one_letter_code
_entity_poly.pdbx_strand_id
1 'polypeptide(L)'
;MSEKEVAKQMANEMFQRGYKTSEIAKAIGKSKSTVYKYIQEEYDLHRYPEIRTEIKMVLIQGDFEKYIRNLSFKDISLIRRRFHLWGTSKQEKIHAILKYFKSYSILGVYPEHLSRAIIKSAFRKKAKETHPDLNKHLDKSGKDFQEVHQSYEYLLRLHA
;
A
#
# COMPACT_ATOMS: atom_id res chain seq x y z
N MET A 1 11.85 26.53 -4.19
CA MET A 1 11.46 25.42 -5.10
C MET A 1 12.48 25.33 -6.22
N SER A 2 12.95 24.13 -6.53
CA SER A 2 13.86 23.90 -7.65
C SER A 2 13.15 24.04 -9.00
N GLU A 3 13.89 24.32 -10.07
CA GLU A 3 13.35 24.34 -11.44
C GLU A 3 12.61 23.05 -11.80
N LYS A 4 13.10 21.91 -11.29
CA LYS A 4 12.47 20.61 -11.47
C LYS A 4 11.10 20.52 -10.81
N GLU A 5 10.94 21.06 -9.61
CA GLU A 5 9.66 21.06 -8.89
C GLU A 5 8.63 21.94 -9.60
N VAL A 6 9.04 23.12 -10.08
CA VAL A 6 8.19 24.00 -10.87
C VAL A 6 7.72 23.29 -12.16
N ALA A 7 8.63 22.61 -12.86
CA ALA A 7 8.28 21.88 -14.08
C ALA A 7 7.30 20.71 -13.82
N LYS A 8 7.38 20.05 -12.66
CA LYS A 8 6.43 18.99 -12.28
C LYS A 8 5.04 19.55 -12.01
N GLN A 9 4.95 20.62 -11.22
CA GLN A 9 3.69 21.27 -10.89
C GLN A 9 3.01 21.77 -12.17
N MET A 10 3.75 22.48 -13.03
CA MET A 10 3.24 22.95 -14.31
C MET A 10 2.77 21.79 -15.21
N ALA A 11 3.53 20.69 -15.28
CA ALA A 11 3.15 19.53 -16.06
C ALA A 11 1.84 18.90 -15.56
N ASN A 12 1.68 18.77 -14.24
CA ASN A 12 0.47 18.22 -13.63
C ASN A 12 -0.73 19.16 -13.85
N GLU A 13 -0.58 20.46 -13.61
CA GLU A 13 -1.66 21.44 -13.81
C GLU A 13 -2.19 21.44 -15.25
N MET A 14 -1.29 21.48 -16.24
CA MET A 14 -1.69 21.37 -17.64
C MET A 14 -2.35 20.03 -17.93
N PHE A 15 -1.86 18.92 -17.36
CA PHE A 15 -2.50 17.63 -17.54
C PHE A 15 -3.92 17.58 -16.97
N GLN A 16 -4.15 18.15 -15.78
CA GLN A 16 -5.49 18.22 -15.18
C GLN A 16 -6.46 19.09 -16.00
N ARG A 17 -5.94 20.10 -16.71
CA ARG A 17 -6.72 20.93 -17.65
C ARG A 17 -6.98 20.24 -19.00
N GLY A 18 -6.51 19.00 -19.20
CA GLY A 18 -6.77 18.20 -20.39
C GLY A 18 -5.80 18.43 -21.56
N TYR A 19 -4.68 19.15 -21.35
CA TYR A 19 -3.68 19.34 -22.39
C TYR A 19 -3.01 18.01 -22.77
N LYS A 20 -2.63 17.88 -24.04
CA LYS A 20 -1.93 16.68 -24.52
C LYS A 20 -0.50 16.68 -24.00
N THR A 21 0.05 15.51 -23.68
CA THR A 21 1.44 15.39 -23.21
C THR A 21 2.48 15.93 -24.18
N SER A 22 2.18 15.97 -25.48
CA SER A 22 3.00 16.63 -26.49
C SER A 22 3.06 18.15 -26.35
N GLU A 23 1.98 18.79 -25.91
CA GLU A 23 1.90 20.24 -25.71
C GLU A 23 2.59 20.62 -24.41
N ILE A 24 2.35 19.84 -23.35
CA ILE A 24 3.02 19.99 -22.06
C ILE A 24 4.53 19.86 -22.24
N ALA A 25 5.00 18.85 -22.98
CA ALA A 25 6.42 18.63 -23.28
C ALA A 25 7.09 19.85 -23.91
N LYS A 26 6.42 20.48 -24.89
CA LYS A 26 6.89 21.72 -25.51
C LYS A 26 6.93 22.87 -24.52
N ALA A 27 5.86 23.04 -23.73
CA ALA A 27 5.73 24.15 -22.78
C ALA A 27 6.83 24.13 -21.69
N ILE A 28 7.18 22.95 -21.18
CA ILE A 28 8.20 22.81 -20.11
C ILE A 28 9.61 22.48 -20.64
N GLY A 29 9.79 22.39 -21.97
CA GLY A 29 11.06 22.07 -22.60
C GLY A 29 11.61 20.68 -22.24
N LYS A 30 10.75 19.66 -22.12
CA LYS A 30 11.13 18.28 -21.75
C LYS A 30 10.57 17.25 -22.74
N SER A 31 11.08 16.02 -22.69
CA SER A 31 10.54 14.91 -23.48
C SER A 31 9.16 14.46 -22.98
N LYS A 32 8.35 13.84 -23.85
CA LYS A 32 7.05 13.25 -23.45
C LYS A 32 7.19 12.22 -22.32
N SER A 33 8.24 11.40 -22.35
CA SER A 33 8.54 10.43 -21.30
C SER A 33 8.80 11.11 -19.95
N THR A 34 9.50 12.24 -19.96
CA THR A 34 9.73 13.05 -18.76
C THR A 34 8.43 13.65 -18.23
N VAL A 35 7.54 14.12 -19.11
CA VAL A 35 6.21 14.63 -18.74
C VAL A 35 5.39 13.54 -18.03
N TYR A 36 5.31 12.32 -18.60
CA TYR A 36 4.62 11.21 -17.94
C TYR A 36 5.20 10.90 -16.56
N LYS A 37 6.53 10.92 -16.44
CA LYS A 37 7.22 10.72 -15.16
C LYS A 37 6.87 11.82 -14.16
N TYR A 38 6.84 13.09 -14.58
CA TYR A 38 6.50 14.22 -13.71
C TYR A 38 5.05 14.15 -13.22
N ILE A 39 4.09 13.88 -14.11
CA ILE A 39 2.68 13.70 -13.75
C ILE A 39 2.52 12.54 -12.77
N GLN A 40 3.24 11.42 -12.98
CA GLN A 40 3.22 10.29 -12.06
C GLN A 40 3.80 10.65 -10.69
N GLU A 41 4.96 11.30 -10.65
CA GLU A 41 5.61 11.72 -9.39
C GLU A 41 4.73 12.69 -8.59
N GLU A 42 4.04 13.62 -9.27
CA GLU A 42 3.12 14.55 -8.63
C GLU A 42 1.87 13.84 -8.09
N TYR A 43 1.29 12.94 -8.88
CA TYR A 43 0.17 12.11 -8.42
C TYR A 43 0.56 11.24 -7.22
N ASP A 44 1.72 10.58 -7.26
CA ASP A 44 2.19 9.74 -6.17
C ASP A 44 2.45 10.56 -4.90
N LEU A 45 2.99 11.77 -5.03
CA LEU A 45 3.27 12.69 -3.90
C LEU A 45 1.98 13.06 -3.14
N HIS A 46 0.91 13.40 -3.85
CA HIS A 46 -0.34 13.86 -3.24
C HIS A 46 -1.27 12.72 -2.84
N ARG A 47 -1.35 11.66 -3.65
CA ARG A 47 -2.28 10.54 -3.40
C ARG A 47 -1.76 9.54 -2.36
N TYR A 48 -0.44 9.39 -2.22
CA TYR A 48 0.10 8.38 -1.30
C TYR A 48 -0.25 8.62 0.18
N PRO A 49 -0.19 9.84 0.74
CA PRO A 49 -0.60 10.09 2.12
C PRO A 49 -2.04 9.63 2.43
N GLU A 50 -2.96 9.83 1.49
CA GLU A 50 -4.36 9.39 1.59
C GLU A 50 -4.45 7.86 1.54
N ILE A 51 -3.89 7.23 0.51
CA ILE A 51 -3.85 5.77 0.37
C ILE A 51 -3.20 5.10 1.58
N ARG A 52 -2.14 5.68 2.12
CA ARG A 52 -1.45 5.20 3.31
C ARG A 52 -2.40 5.17 4.51
N THR A 53 -3.21 6.21 4.67
CA THR A 53 -4.21 6.30 5.76
C THR A 53 -5.33 5.30 5.54
N GLU A 54 -5.85 5.20 4.30
CA GLU A 54 -6.85 4.20 3.91
C GLU A 54 -6.36 2.76 4.20
N ILE A 55 -5.14 2.42 3.78
CA ILE A 55 -4.54 1.09 4.04
C ILE A 55 -4.44 0.84 5.55
N LYS A 56 -3.94 1.80 6.34
CA LYS A 56 -3.83 1.65 7.80
C LYS A 56 -5.18 1.34 8.44
N MET A 57 -6.24 2.06 8.03
CA MET A 57 -7.59 1.84 8.54
C MET A 57 -8.12 0.45 8.17
N VAL A 58 -7.97 0.07 6.90
CA VAL A 58 -8.48 -1.21 6.41
C VAL A 58 -7.73 -2.40 7.01
N LEU A 59 -6.42 -2.30 7.26
CA LEU A 59 -5.67 -3.37 7.93
C LEU A 59 -6.18 -3.63 9.36
N ILE A 60 -6.67 -2.61 10.06
CA ILE A 60 -7.13 -2.74 11.45
C ILE A 60 -8.59 -3.23 11.52
N GLN A 61 -9.45 -2.76 10.61
CA GLN A 61 -10.91 -2.83 10.78
C GLN A 61 -11.66 -3.44 9.60
N GLY A 62 -10.99 -3.70 8.48
CA GLY A 62 -11.67 -3.93 7.21
C GLY A 62 -11.20 -5.16 6.44
N ASP A 63 -11.89 -5.37 5.33
CA ASP A 63 -11.51 -6.37 4.33
C ASP A 63 -10.48 -5.76 3.37
N PHE A 64 -9.20 -6.01 3.68
CA PHE A 64 -8.07 -5.53 2.88
C PHE A 64 -8.12 -6.05 1.45
N GLU A 65 -8.57 -7.28 1.23
CA GLU A 65 -8.65 -7.85 -0.11
C GLU A 65 -9.68 -7.11 -0.97
N LYS A 66 -10.89 -6.91 -0.43
CA LYS A 66 -11.94 -6.16 -1.10
C LYS A 66 -11.53 -4.73 -1.40
N TYR A 67 -10.87 -4.05 -0.46
CA TYR A 67 -10.35 -2.70 -0.68
C TYR A 67 -9.39 -2.66 -1.88
N ILE A 68 -8.36 -3.52 -1.91
CA ILE A 68 -7.37 -3.53 -3.00
C ILE A 68 -8.01 -3.85 -4.36
N ARG A 69 -8.98 -4.77 -4.41
CA ARG A 69 -9.68 -5.13 -5.66
C ARG A 69 -10.50 -3.97 -6.24
N ASN A 70 -11.05 -3.12 -5.38
CA ASN A 70 -11.88 -1.98 -5.77
C ASN A 70 -11.07 -0.72 -6.15
N LEU A 71 -9.76 -0.70 -5.90
CA LEU A 71 -8.91 0.42 -6.26
C LEU A 71 -8.79 0.63 -7.78
N SER A 72 -8.55 1.88 -8.16
CA SER A 72 -8.25 2.23 -9.54
C SER A 72 -6.89 1.64 -9.96
N PHE A 73 -6.67 1.48 -11.27
CA PHE A 73 -5.37 1.00 -11.77
C PHE A 73 -4.21 1.95 -11.41
N LYS A 74 -4.50 3.26 -11.29
CA LYS A 74 -3.52 4.27 -10.88
C LYS A 74 -3.11 4.07 -9.42
N ASP A 75 -4.08 3.89 -8.51
CA ASP A 75 -3.81 3.64 -7.09
C ASP A 75 -3.08 2.31 -6.88
N ILE A 76 -3.49 1.24 -7.57
CA ILE A 76 -2.80 -0.05 -7.54
C ILE A 76 -1.34 0.10 -8.02
N SER A 77 -1.12 0.87 -9.09
CA SER A 77 0.22 1.12 -9.60
C SER A 77 1.06 1.96 -8.65
N LEU A 78 0.45 2.90 -7.93
CA LEU A 78 1.09 3.71 -6.90
C LEU A 78 1.53 2.84 -5.72
N ILE A 79 0.64 1.99 -5.18
CA ILE A 79 0.97 1.06 -4.09
C ILE A 79 2.10 0.13 -4.53
N ARG A 80 1.98 -0.45 -5.73
CA ARG A 80 3.02 -1.32 -6.30
C ARG A 80 4.38 -0.62 -6.36
N ARG A 81 4.44 0.63 -6.85
CA ARG A 81 5.68 1.42 -6.91
C ARG A 81 6.24 1.69 -5.52
N ARG A 82 5.39 2.13 -4.59
CA ARG A 82 5.80 2.50 -3.23
C ARG A 82 6.42 1.33 -2.47
N PHE A 83 5.85 0.14 -2.62
CA PHE A 83 6.32 -1.08 -1.95
C PHE A 83 7.28 -1.91 -2.81
N HIS A 84 7.76 -1.35 -3.93
CA HIS A 84 8.71 -2.00 -4.83
C HIS A 84 8.28 -3.40 -5.29
N LEU A 85 6.97 -3.57 -5.51
CA LEU A 85 6.37 -4.85 -5.90
C LEU A 85 6.45 -5.06 -7.42
N TRP A 86 6.43 -6.32 -7.85
CA TRP A 86 6.41 -6.67 -9.27
C TRP A 86 4.97 -6.88 -9.79
N GLY A 87 4.78 -6.71 -11.10
CA GLY A 87 3.51 -6.98 -11.78
C GLY A 87 3.27 -6.04 -12.96
N THR A 88 2.88 -6.62 -14.09
CA THR A 88 2.60 -5.90 -15.35
C THR A 88 1.11 -5.58 -15.48
N SER A 89 0.26 -6.59 -15.32
CA SER A 89 -1.20 -6.49 -15.42
C SER A 89 -1.84 -5.99 -14.12
N LYS A 90 -3.11 -5.55 -14.17
CA LYS A 90 -3.85 -5.18 -12.95
C LYS A 90 -3.92 -6.34 -11.95
N GLN A 91 -4.15 -7.56 -12.44
CA GLN A 91 -4.30 -8.75 -11.59
C GLN A 91 -2.99 -9.17 -10.95
N GLU A 92 -1.87 -9.15 -11.68
CA GLU A 92 -0.55 -9.43 -11.10
C GLU A 92 -0.20 -8.44 -9.99
N LYS A 93 -0.49 -7.14 -10.20
CA LYS A 93 -0.25 -6.11 -9.18
C LYS A 93 -1.11 -6.32 -7.95
N ILE A 94 -2.40 -6.63 -8.12
CA ILE A 94 -3.30 -6.96 -7.00
C ILE A 94 -2.74 -8.15 -6.24
N HIS A 95 -2.39 -9.24 -6.94
CA HIS A 95 -1.83 -10.44 -6.31
C HIS A 95 -0.55 -10.13 -5.52
N ALA A 96 0.37 -9.36 -6.10
CA ALA A 96 1.62 -8.97 -5.43
C ALA A 96 1.35 -8.13 -4.16
N ILE A 97 0.40 -7.20 -4.22
CA ILE A 97 -0.01 -6.38 -3.07
C ILE A 97 -0.62 -7.27 -1.97
N LEU A 98 -1.59 -8.11 -2.31
CA LEU A 98 -2.24 -9.00 -1.34
C LEU A 98 -1.24 -9.96 -0.68
N LYS A 99 -0.33 -10.53 -1.48
CA LYS A 99 0.73 -11.42 -0.99
C LYS A 99 1.66 -10.69 -0.04
N TYR A 100 2.11 -9.48 -0.39
CA TYR A 100 2.99 -8.68 0.47
C TYR A 100 2.32 -8.29 1.78
N PHE A 101 1.05 -7.87 1.74
CA PHE A 101 0.32 -7.38 2.90
C PHE A 101 -0.32 -8.50 3.75
N LYS A 102 -0.27 -9.78 3.34
CA LYS A 102 -0.98 -10.87 4.04
C LYS A 102 -0.72 -10.92 5.56
N SER A 103 0.54 -10.99 5.97
CA SER A 103 0.86 -11.05 7.41
C SER A 103 0.58 -9.74 8.14
N TYR A 104 0.71 -8.61 7.43
CA TYR A 104 0.38 -7.29 7.95
C TYR A 104 -1.12 -7.13 8.21
N SER A 105 -1.97 -7.64 7.31
CA SER A 105 -3.43 -7.62 7.48
C SER A 105 -3.90 -8.54 8.59
N ILE A 106 -3.26 -9.71 8.75
CA ILE A 106 -3.59 -10.64 9.85
C ILE A 106 -3.31 -10.01 11.22
N LEU A 107 -2.16 -9.33 11.38
CA LEU A 107 -1.82 -8.65 12.63
C LEU A 107 -2.40 -7.24 12.78
N GLY A 108 -2.98 -6.68 11.72
CA GLY A 108 -3.48 -5.31 11.71
C GLY A 108 -2.40 -4.25 11.90
N VAL A 109 -1.22 -4.44 11.30
CA VAL A 109 -0.07 -3.53 11.40
C VAL A 109 0.37 -3.03 10.04
N TYR A 110 0.87 -1.81 9.99
CA TYR A 110 1.38 -1.22 8.74
C TYR A 110 2.90 -1.40 8.62
N PRO A 111 3.43 -1.72 7.42
CA PRO A 111 4.86 -2.04 7.21
C PRO A 111 5.85 -0.90 7.51
N GLU A 112 5.46 0.36 7.33
CA GLU A 112 6.40 1.48 7.56
C GLU A 112 6.65 1.72 9.05
N HIS A 113 7.92 1.91 9.42
CA HIS A 113 8.37 2.16 10.79
C HIS A 113 7.93 1.07 11.79
N LEU A 114 7.74 -0.16 11.29
CA LEU A 114 7.32 -1.28 12.11
C LEU A 114 8.49 -1.75 12.99
N SER A 115 8.30 -1.75 14.31
CA SER A 115 9.31 -2.21 15.27
C SER A 115 8.89 -3.53 15.91
N ARG A 116 9.86 -4.28 16.46
CA ARG A 116 9.61 -5.50 17.22
C ARG A 116 8.61 -5.29 18.36
N ALA A 117 8.63 -4.12 19.00
CA ALA A 117 7.69 -3.78 20.06
C ALA A 117 6.25 -3.66 19.53
N ILE A 118 6.05 -2.99 18.38
CA ILE A 118 4.75 -2.86 17.73
C ILE A 118 4.24 -4.24 17.30
N ILE A 119 5.10 -5.06 16.67
CA ILE A 119 4.74 -6.43 16.24
C ILE A 119 4.29 -7.29 17.44
N LYS A 120 5.08 -7.30 18.54
CA LYS A 120 4.73 -8.03 19.76
C LYS A 120 3.43 -7.54 20.39
N SER A 121 3.20 -6.23 20.41
CA SER A 121 1.98 -5.65 20.93
C SER A 121 0.76 -6.05 20.10
N ALA A 122 0.85 -5.96 18.78
CA ALA A 122 -0.22 -6.36 17.86
C ALA A 122 -0.52 -7.86 17.95
N PHE A 123 0.52 -8.70 18.00
CA PHE A 123 0.36 -10.14 18.22
C PHE A 123 -0.39 -10.43 19.51
N ARG A 124 -0.02 -9.83 20.65
CA ARG A 124 -0.72 -10.07 21.92
C ARG A 124 -2.19 -9.68 21.86
N LYS A 125 -2.52 -8.57 21.19
CA LYS A 125 -3.92 -8.17 20.97
C LYS A 125 -4.65 -9.20 20.13
N LYS A 126 -4.08 -9.57 18.97
CA LYS A 126 -4.72 -10.48 18.03
C LYS A 126 -4.84 -11.91 18.55
N ALA A 127 -3.80 -12.38 19.26
CA ALA A 127 -3.79 -13.64 19.98
C ALA A 127 -4.96 -13.74 20.97
N LYS A 128 -5.22 -12.68 21.76
CA LYS A 128 -6.38 -12.68 22.68
C LYS A 128 -7.71 -12.78 21.93
N GLU A 129 -7.83 -12.16 20.76
CA GLU A 129 -9.04 -12.21 19.92
C GLU A 129 -9.26 -13.59 19.29
N THR A 130 -8.19 -14.32 18.97
CA THR A 130 -8.27 -15.60 18.22
C THR A 130 -7.98 -16.84 19.07
N HIS A 131 -7.57 -16.70 20.34
CA HIS A 131 -7.21 -17.85 21.18
C HIS A 131 -8.42 -18.76 21.43
N PRO A 132 -8.34 -20.08 21.13
CA PRO A 132 -9.48 -20.99 21.26
C PRO A 132 -9.96 -21.13 22.72
N ASP A 133 -9.04 -21.14 23.69
CA ASP A 133 -9.42 -21.26 25.12
C ASP A 133 -10.16 -20.03 25.66
N LEU A 134 -9.80 -18.82 25.18
CA LEU A 134 -10.44 -17.57 25.60
C LEU A 134 -11.74 -17.34 24.84
N ASN A 135 -11.82 -17.81 23.59
CA ASN A 135 -12.93 -17.58 22.68
C ASN A 135 -13.57 -18.92 22.30
N LYS A 136 -14.29 -19.52 23.24
CA LYS A 136 -14.90 -20.87 23.11
C LYS A 136 -15.92 -21.01 21.98
N HIS A 137 -16.36 -19.89 21.40
CA HIS A 137 -17.26 -19.84 20.24
C HIS A 137 -16.51 -19.97 18.91
N LEU A 138 -15.17 -19.84 18.91
CA LEU A 138 -14.34 -20.03 17.73
C LEU A 138 -14.03 -21.51 17.49
N ASP A 139 -13.57 -21.80 16.28
CA ASP A 139 -13.15 -23.15 15.89
C ASP A 139 -12.07 -23.68 16.83
N LYS A 140 -12.35 -24.82 17.47
CA LYS A 140 -11.43 -25.52 18.38
C LYS A 140 -10.15 -25.96 17.69
N SER A 141 -10.12 -26.03 16.36
CA SER A 141 -8.90 -26.33 15.60
C SER A 141 -7.80 -25.28 15.80
N GLY A 142 -8.16 -24.06 16.23
CA GLY A 142 -7.21 -22.98 16.48
C GLY A 142 -6.53 -22.44 15.21
N LYS A 143 -7.08 -22.70 14.01
CA LYS A 143 -6.52 -22.25 12.72
C LYS A 143 -6.23 -20.76 12.69
N ASP A 144 -7.16 -19.92 13.14
CA ASP A 144 -6.98 -18.46 13.15
C ASP A 144 -5.83 -18.05 14.07
N PHE A 145 -5.71 -18.69 15.24
CA PHE A 145 -4.60 -18.47 16.15
C PHE A 145 -3.26 -18.91 15.54
N GLN A 146 -3.24 -20.06 14.85
CA GLN A 146 -2.04 -20.52 14.13
C GLN A 146 -1.62 -19.53 13.04
N GLU A 147 -2.56 -18.99 12.26
CA GLU A 147 -2.26 -18.02 11.21
C GLU A 147 -1.71 -16.70 11.77
N VAL A 148 -2.26 -16.25 12.92
CA VAL A 148 -1.75 -15.10 13.68
C VAL A 148 -0.33 -15.36 14.17
N HIS A 149 -0.06 -16.54 14.73
CA HIS A 149 1.28 -16.91 15.20
C HIS A 149 2.29 -17.00 14.05
N GLN A 150 1.93 -17.62 12.93
CA GLN A 150 2.79 -17.69 11.74
C GLN A 150 3.12 -16.30 11.19
N SER A 151 2.12 -15.40 11.16
CA SER A 151 2.31 -14.02 10.70
C SER A 151 3.22 -13.22 11.63
N TYR A 152 3.09 -13.42 12.94
CA TYR A 152 3.98 -12.84 13.95
C TYR A 152 5.43 -13.29 13.76
N GLU A 153 5.67 -14.59 13.64
CA GLU A 153 7.01 -15.14 13.42
C GLU A 153 7.63 -14.63 12.12
N TYR A 154 6.86 -14.60 11.03
CA TYR A 154 7.31 -14.07 9.75
C TYR A 154 7.72 -12.60 9.84
N LEU A 155 6.88 -11.75 10.43
CA LEU A 155 7.15 -10.33 10.56
C LEU A 155 8.31 -10.05 11.52
N LEU A 156 8.48 -10.83 12.58
CA LEU A 156 9.66 -10.71 13.45
C LEU A 156 10.97 -11.00 12.73
N ARG A 157 10.99 -12.00 11.83
CA ARG A 157 12.19 -12.33 11.03
C ARG A 157 12.51 -11.26 10.00
N LEU A 158 11.47 -10.68 9.37
CA LEU A 158 11.63 -9.65 8.35
C LEU A 158 12.11 -8.32 8.94
N HIS A 159 11.69 -8.00 10.17
CA HIS A 159 12.01 -6.76 10.88
C HIS A 159 12.97 -7.03 12.08
N ALA A 160 13.84 -8.03 11.91
CA ALA A 160 14.82 -8.45 12.92
C ALA A 160 16.06 -7.55 12.98
#